data_AF-A0AAW9DPK1-F1
#
_entry.id   AF-A0AAW9DPK1-F1
#
_cell.length_a   1.000
_cell.length_b   1.000
_cell.length_c   1.000
_cell.angle_alpha   90.00
_cell.angle_beta   90.00
_cell.angle_gamma   90.00
#
_symmetry.space_group_name_H-M   'P 1'
#
loop_
_entity.id
_entity.type
_entity.pdbx_description
1 polymer ?
#
loop_
_entity_poly.entity_id
_entity_poly.type
_entity_poly.pdbx_seq_one_letter_code
_entity_poly.pdbx_strand_id
1 'polypeptide(L)'
;MSNILWNKIIAPIEIEPVTQQQNSTARRGSPEWRSLRRDKATFIATVAVYLESLSVVIALLALADHNTVFPQGTLIFWVFATPLTGWAIWMGSYGAAAVMVFRVLMVVDPFVSAIALVIAVRTRAPGTDLFGVAFGATIVMGIVARAAYRRSVLRRVGAMR
;
A
#
# COMPACT_ATOMS: atom_id res chain seq x y z
N MET A 1 19.42 -2.40 71.58
CA MET A 1 19.35 -3.65 70.79
C MET A 1 18.37 -3.45 69.64
N SER A 2 18.71 -3.98 68.45
CA SER A 2 17.89 -4.03 67.23
C SER A 2 17.69 -2.74 66.42
N ASN A 3 18.51 -2.57 65.37
CA ASN A 3 18.09 -2.02 64.06
C ASN A 3 19.26 -2.11 63.05
N ILE A 4 19.73 -3.34 62.76
CA ILE A 4 20.77 -3.60 61.75
C ILE A 4 20.34 -4.74 60.84
N LEU A 5 19.20 -4.63 60.15
CA LEU A 5 18.80 -5.63 59.14
C LEU A 5 17.96 -5.06 57.98
N TRP A 6 18.22 -3.83 57.53
CA TRP A 6 17.53 -3.29 56.35
C TRP A 6 18.44 -2.69 55.27
N ASN A 7 19.76 -2.85 55.36
CA ASN A 7 20.70 -2.16 54.46
C ASN A 7 21.34 -3.03 53.36
N LYS A 8 20.70 -4.14 52.98
CA LYS A 8 21.06 -4.92 51.80
C LYS A 8 19.78 -5.30 51.08
N ILE A 9 19.80 -5.20 49.75
CA ILE A 9 18.71 -5.46 48.78
C ILE A 9 18.04 -4.18 48.26
N ILE A 10 18.83 -3.26 47.69
CA ILE A 10 18.42 -2.54 46.48
C ILE A 10 19.68 -2.39 45.63
N ALA A 11 20.02 -3.42 44.84
CA ALA A 11 20.90 -3.19 43.70
C ALA A 11 20.07 -2.38 42.68
N PRO A 12 20.56 -1.24 42.16
CA PRO A 12 19.88 -0.58 41.06
C PRO A 12 19.89 -1.53 39.87
N ILE A 13 18.70 -1.94 39.44
CA ILE A 13 18.53 -2.59 38.15
C ILE A 13 18.82 -1.50 37.13
N GLU A 14 20.01 -1.57 36.54
CA GLU A 14 20.37 -0.79 35.36
C GLU A 14 19.44 -1.28 34.23
N ILE A 15 18.31 -0.60 34.07
CA ILE A 15 17.47 -0.76 32.90
C ILE A 15 18.26 -0.09 31.78
N GLU A 16 19.04 -0.87 31.04
CA GLU A 16 19.57 -0.42 29.75
C GLU A 16 18.37 0.14 28.95
N PRO A 17 18.39 1.43 28.56
CA PRO A 17 17.36 1.93 27.67
C PRO A 17 17.55 1.17 26.36
N VAL A 18 16.66 0.20 26.09
CA VAL A 18 16.60 -0.49 24.82
C VAL A 18 16.54 0.58 23.75
N THR A 19 17.65 0.76 23.04
CA THR A 19 17.86 1.71 21.96
C THR A 19 17.04 1.29 20.73
N GLN A 20 15.72 1.26 20.86
CA GLN A 20 14.82 0.98 19.73
C GLN A 20 14.83 2.12 18.70
N GLN A 21 15.33 3.31 19.05
CA GLN A 21 15.37 4.46 18.15
C GLN A 21 16.54 4.45 17.14
N GLN A 22 17.61 3.70 17.37
CA GLN A 22 18.79 3.71 16.49
C GLN A 22 18.62 2.89 15.20
N ASN A 23 17.68 1.94 15.18
CA ASN A 23 17.47 1.06 14.02
C ASN A 23 16.65 1.69 12.89
N SER A 24 15.90 2.76 13.14
CA SER A 24 15.04 3.39 12.12
C SER A 24 15.77 4.41 11.24
N THR A 25 16.73 5.15 11.82
CA THR A 25 17.53 6.17 11.14
C THR A 25 18.69 5.57 10.33
N ALA A 26 19.34 4.51 10.83
CA ALA A 26 20.36 3.78 10.07
C ALA A 26 19.81 3.20 8.75
N ARG A 27 18.53 2.78 8.75
CA ARG A 27 17.86 2.12 7.63
C ARG A 27 17.49 3.06 6.47
N ARG A 28 17.12 4.32 6.78
CA ARG A 28 16.89 5.37 5.76
C ARG A 28 18.19 5.97 5.21
N GLY A 29 19.34 5.67 5.81
CA GLY A 29 20.66 6.11 5.32
C GLY A 29 21.38 5.11 4.41
N SER A 30 20.88 3.87 4.32
CA SER A 30 21.59 2.78 3.65
C SER A 30 21.76 3.04 2.13
N PRO A 31 22.82 2.52 1.50
CA PRO A 31 23.01 2.62 0.05
C PRO A 31 21.83 2.04 -0.74
N GLU A 32 21.25 0.95 -0.25
CA GLU A 32 20.08 0.29 -0.83
C GLU A 32 18.85 1.19 -0.83
N TRP A 33 18.57 1.85 0.29
CA TRP A 33 17.43 2.77 0.40
C TRP A 33 17.59 3.98 -0.53
N ARG A 34 18.81 4.51 -0.65
CA ARG A 34 19.11 5.59 -1.61
C ARG A 34 18.94 5.14 -3.06
N SER A 35 19.27 3.88 -3.37
CA SER A 35 19.05 3.31 -4.70
C SER A 35 17.57 3.19 -5.04
N LEU A 36 16.74 2.74 -4.09
CA LEU A 36 15.29 2.62 -4.26
C LEU A 36 14.60 3.98 -4.45
N ARG A 37 15.02 5.01 -3.71
CA ARG A 37 14.49 6.38 -3.91
C ARG A 37 14.77 6.96 -5.29
N ARG A 38 15.92 6.61 -5.89
CA ARG A 38 16.31 7.09 -7.21
C ARG A 38 15.77 6.22 -8.34
N ASP A 39 15.21 5.05 -8.03
CA ASP A 39 14.68 4.13 -9.02
C ASP A 39 13.32 4.60 -9.54
N LYS A 40 13.35 5.26 -10.70
CA LYS A 40 12.15 5.70 -11.42
C LYS A 40 11.19 4.54 -11.72
N ALA A 41 11.69 3.33 -11.94
CA ALA A 41 10.84 2.18 -12.22
C ALA A 41 10.04 1.74 -11.00
N THR A 42 10.62 1.79 -9.79
CA THR A 42 9.88 1.54 -8.53
C THR A 42 8.81 2.61 -8.30
N PHE A 43 9.13 3.88 -8.55
CA PHE A 43 8.16 4.97 -8.42
C PHE A 43 6.99 4.79 -9.38
N ILE A 44 7.26 4.56 -10.67
CA ILE A 44 6.22 4.32 -11.69
C ILE A 44 5.38 3.10 -11.31
N ALA A 45 5.99 2.00 -10.87
CA ALA A 45 5.25 0.81 -10.47
C ALA A 45 4.30 1.10 -9.29
N THR A 46 4.76 1.87 -8.30
CA THR A 46 3.97 2.23 -7.11
C THR A 46 2.79 3.13 -7.48
N VAL A 47 3.04 4.17 -8.28
CA VAL A 47 1.98 5.07 -8.77
C VAL A 47 0.98 4.31 -9.63
N ALA A 48 1.44 3.42 -10.51
CA ALA A 48 0.57 2.62 -11.35
C ALA A 48 -0.32 1.68 -10.51
N VAL A 49 0.24 0.97 -9.51
CA VAL A 49 -0.58 0.16 -8.58
C VAL A 49 -1.59 1.01 -7.83
N TYR A 50 -1.19 2.19 -7.33
CA TYR A 50 -2.13 3.10 -6.67
C TYR A 50 -3.30 3.51 -7.58
N LEU A 51 -3.01 3.89 -8.81
CA LEU A 51 -4.03 4.28 -9.80
C LEU A 51 -4.89 3.09 -10.24
N GLU A 52 -4.30 1.90 -10.33
CA GLU A 52 -5.01 0.65 -10.59
C GLU A 52 -6.03 0.37 -9.48
N SER A 53 -5.60 0.35 -8.22
CA SER A 53 -6.46 0.13 -7.07
C SER A 53 -7.57 1.19 -6.97
N LEU A 54 -7.23 2.46 -7.22
CA LEU A 54 -8.22 3.55 -7.21
C LEU A 54 -9.26 3.37 -8.32
N SER A 55 -8.83 2.93 -9.50
CA SER A 55 -9.73 2.64 -10.63
C SER A 55 -10.65 1.46 -10.30
N VAL A 56 -10.15 0.43 -9.61
CA VAL A 56 -11.00 -0.68 -9.11
C VAL A 56 -12.06 -0.18 -8.14
N VAL A 57 -11.71 0.70 -7.20
CA VAL A 57 -12.67 1.31 -6.27
C VAL A 57 -13.75 2.07 -7.04
N ILE A 58 -13.37 2.88 -8.03
CA ILE A 58 -14.32 3.63 -8.87
C ILE A 58 -15.23 2.67 -9.64
N ALA A 59 -14.67 1.61 -10.25
CA ALA A 59 -15.43 0.62 -10.99
C ALA A 59 -16.46 -0.10 -10.10
N LEU A 60 -16.06 -0.49 -8.89
CA LEU A 60 -16.97 -1.13 -7.92
C LEU A 60 -18.07 -0.19 -7.45
N LEU A 61 -17.77 1.09 -7.22
CA LEU A 61 -18.77 2.08 -6.84
C LEU A 61 -19.76 2.37 -7.96
N ALA A 62 -19.28 2.46 -9.20
CA ALA A 62 -20.15 2.63 -10.37
C ALA A 62 -21.13 1.45 -10.54
N LEU A 63 -20.73 0.24 -10.13
CA LEU A 63 -21.63 -0.93 -10.11
C LEU A 63 -22.62 -0.91 -8.94
N ALA A 64 -22.21 -0.37 -7.79
CA ALA A 64 -23.03 -0.37 -6.57
C ALA A 64 -24.09 0.75 -6.60
N ASP A 65 -23.74 1.93 -7.10
CA ASP A 65 -24.63 3.09 -7.20
C ASP A 65 -24.56 3.68 -8.62
N HIS A 66 -25.52 3.28 -9.44
CA HIS A 66 -25.64 3.65 -10.85
C HIS A 66 -26.16 5.08 -11.07
N ASN A 67 -26.57 5.77 -10.01
CA ASN A 67 -27.08 7.15 -10.08
C ASN A 67 -26.00 8.20 -9.81
N THR A 68 -24.84 7.82 -9.27
CA THR A 68 -23.75 8.76 -8.98
C THR A 68 -22.80 8.89 -10.17
N VAL A 69 -22.90 10.01 -10.87
CA VAL A 69 -21.98 10.39 -11.96
C VAL A 69 -20.54 10.61 -11.46
N PHE A 70 -20.38 10.96 -10.18
CA PHE A 70 -19.08 11.22 -9.55
C PHE A 70 -18.97 10.53 -8.17
N PRO A 71 -18.44 9.29 -8.10
CA PRO A 71 -18.36 8.53 -6.85
C PRO A 71 -17.50 9.20 -5.77
N GLN A 72 -16.59 10.11 -6.15
CA GLN A 72 -15.76 10.91 -5.24
C GLN A 72 -16.55 11.78 -4.24
N GLY A 73 -17.81 12.10 -4.54
CA GLY A 73 -18.70 12.82 -3.63
C GLY A 73 -19.31 11.95 -2.53
N THR A 74 -19.13 10.62 -2.59
CA THR A 74 -19.71 9.68 -1.63
C THR A 74 -18.76 9.41 -0.47
N LEU A 75 -19.30 9.25 0.74
CA LEU A 75 -18.51 8.86 1.92
C LEU A 75 -17.80 7.52 1.70
N ILE A 76 -18.48 6.59 1.01
CA ILE A 76 -17.98 5.24 0.74
C ILE A 76 -16.69 5.28 -0.08
N PHE A 77 -16.57 6.18 -1.06
CA PHE A 77 -15.32 6.36 -1.81
C PHE A 77 -14.15 6.67 -0.88
N TRP A 78 -14.32 7.61 0.06
CA TRP A 78 -13.26 8.02 0.98
C TRP A 78 -12.87 6.92 1.97
N VAL A 79 -13.81 6.06 2.36
CA VAL A 79 -13.53 4.87 3.18
C VAL A 79 -12.54 3.93 2.50
N PHE A 80 -12.59 3.79 1.17
CA PHE A 80 -11.64 2.96 0.42
C PHE A 80 -10.38 3.72 -0.02
N ALA A 81 -10.51 4.99 -0.43
CA ALA A 81 -9.41 5.79 -0.93
C ALA A 81 -8.42 6.22 0.17
N THR A 82 -8.91 6.47 1.40
CA THR A 82 -8.06 6.95 2.50
C THR A 82 -7.02 5.91 2.94
N PRO A 83 -7.38 4.64 3.22
CA PRO A 83 -6.39 3.60 3.51
C PRO A 83 -5.39 3.40 2.37
N LEU A 84 -5.87 3.48 1.12
CA LEU A 84 -5.03 3.34 -0.07
C LEU A 84 -4.00 4.48 -0.17
N THR A 85 -4.42 5.72 0.08
CA THR A 85 -3.54 6.89 0.11
C THR A 85 -2.54 6.79 1.26
N GLY A 86 -3.00 6.34 2.44
CA GLY A 86 -2.13 6.07 3.58
C GLY A 86 -1.06 5.03 3.27
N TRP A 87 -1.42 3.95 2.58
CA TRP A 87 -0.46 2.96 2.09
C TRP A 87 0.52 3.56 1.08
N ALA A 88 0.06 4.36 0.11
CA ALA A 88 0.94 4.97 -0.89
C ALA A 88 2.00 5.88 -0.24
N ILE A 89 1.62 6.65 0.78
CA ILE A 89 2.55 7.44 1.59
C ILE A 89 3.54 6.52 2.33
N TRP A 90 3.03 5.46 2.95
CA TRP A 90 3.84 4.49 3.69
C TRP A 90 4.84 3.75 2.78
N MET A 91 4.49 3.53 1.51
CA MET A 91 5.37 2.92 0.52
C MET A 91 6.66 3.73 0.28
N GLY A 92 6.65 5.04 0.56
CA GLY A 92 7.87 5.87 0.55
C GLY A 92 8.93 5.45 1.56
N SER A 93 8.57 4.63 2.56
CA SER A 93 9.51 4.00 3.48
C SER A 93 10.18 2.74 2.93
N TYR A 94 9.59 2.12 1.90
CA TYR A 94 9.98 0.81 1.34
C TYR A 94 10.10 -0.31 2.39
N GLY A 95 9.34 -0.23 3.49
CA GLY A 95 9.32 -1.25 4.54
C GLY A 95 8.67 -2.57 4.07
N ALA A 96 9.05 -3.68 4.71
CA ALA A 96 8.58 -5.03 4.35
C ALA A 96 7.06 -5.15 4.22
N ALA A 97 6.31 -4.58 5.16
CA ALA A 97 4.86 -4.65 5.14
C ALA A 97 4.23 -3.76 4.05
N ALA A 98 4.78 -2.58 3.76
CA ALA A 98 4.31 -1.74 2.65
C ALA A 98 4.54 -2.43 1.28
N VAL A 99 5.70 -3.07 1.12
CA VAL A 99 6.05 -3.85 -0.08
C VAL A 99 5.22 -5.11 -0.20
N MET A 100 4.84 -5.73 0.92
CA MET A 100 3.91 -6.85 0.92
C MET A 100 2.54 -6.41 0.39
N VAL A 101 1.98 -5.31 0.91
CA VAL A 101 0.72 -4.76 0.43
C VAL A 101 0.81 -4.40 -1.07
N PHE A 102 1.91 -3.77 -1.51
CA PHE A 102 2.17 -3.51 -2.93
C PHE A 102 2.01 -4.79 -3.79
N ARG A 103 2.66 -5.88 -3.38
CA ARG A 103 2.62 -7.15 -4.13
C ARG A 103 1.23 -7.78 -4.10
N VAL A 104 0.51 -7.65 -2.98
CA VAL A 104 -0.86 -8.14 -2.84
C VAL A 104 -1.78 -7.37 -3.78
N LEU A 105 -1.78 -6.04 -3.76
CA LEU A 105 -2.61 -5.20 -4.64
C LEU A 105 -2.35 -5.52 -6.12
N MET A 106 -1.07 -5.61 -6.50
CA MET A 106 -0.64 -5.95 -7.86
C MET A 106 -1.10 -7.34 -8.36
N VAL A 107 -1.52 -8.22 -7.45
CA VAL A 107 -2.11 -9.52 -7.79
C VAL A 107 -3.63 -9.47 -7.69
N VAL A 108 -4.16 -8.90 -6.62
CA VAL A 108 -5.59 -8.91 -6.27
C VAL A 108 -6.40 -7.98 -7.18
N ASP A 109 -5.91 -6.78 -7.47
CA ASP A 109 -6.66 -5.76 -8.21
C ASP A 109 -7.11 -6.24 -9.61
N PRO A 110 -6.26 -6.92 -10.41
CA PRO A 110 -6.69 -7.53 -11.67
C PRO A 110 -7.82 -8.55 -11.50
N PHE A 111 -7.76 -9.39 -10.46
CA PHE A 111 -8.80 -10.39 -10.21
C PHE A 111 -10.12 -9.75 -9.79
N VAL A 112 -10.07 -8.78 -8.88
CA VAL A 112 -11.25 -8.04 -8.43
C VAL A 112 -11.90 -7.32 -9.61
N SER A 113 -11.09 -6.66 -10.45
CA SER A 113 -11.57 -5.97 -11.65
C SER A 113 -12.21 -6.93 -12.66
N ALA A 114 -11.61 -8.10 -12.89
CA ALA A 114 -12.18 -9.12 -13.76
C ALA A 114 -13.52 -9.67 -13.23
N ILE A 115 -13.62 -9.92 -11.92
CA ILE A 115 -14.86 -10.35 -11.27
C ILE A 115 -15.93 -9.26 -11.40
N ALA A 116 -15.57 -8.00 -11.16
CA ALA A 116 -16.46 -6.85 -11.32
C ALA A 116 -17.00 -6.77 -12.75
N LEU A 117 -16.17 -6.98 -13.77
CA LEU A 117 -16.60 -7.04 -15.18
C LEU A 117 -17.62 -8.16 -15.42
N VAL A 118 -17.34 -9.38 -14.92
CA VAL A 118 -18.28 -10.51 -15.08
C VAL A 118 -19.63 -10.20 -14.43
N ILE A 119 -19.62 -9.60 -13.24
CA ILE A 119 -20.85 -9.17 -12.54
C ILE A 119 -21.57 -8.11 -13.36
N ALA A 120 -20.87 -7.06 -13.79
CA ALA A 120 -21.42 -5.96 -14.57
C ALA A 120 -22.15 -6.44 -15.84
N VAL A 121 -21.51 -7.35 -16.58
CA VAL A 121 -22.08 -7.94 -17.80
C VAL A 121 -23.32 -8.78 -17.48
N ARG A 122 -23.27 -9.58 -16.41
CA ARG A 122 -24.39 -10.45 -16.01
C ARG A 122 -25.61 -9.67 -15.52
N THR A 123 -25.39 -8.60 -14.76
CA THR A 123 -26.48 -7.79 -14.18
C THR A 123 -26.99 -6.70 -15.11
N ARG A 124 -26.36 -6.51 -16.28
CA ARG A 124 -26.62 -5.37 -17.19
C ARG A 124 -26.60 -4.05 -16.42
N ALA A 125 -25.60 -3.89 -15.56
CA ALA A 125 -25.53 -2.75 -14.65
C ALA A 125 -25.61 -1.42 -15.42
N PRO A 126 -26.53 -0.51 -15.04
CA PRO A 126 -26.55 0.84 -15.60
C PRO A 126 -25.27 1.59 -15.16
N GLY A 127 -24.75 2.48 -16.02
CA GLY A 127 -23.46 3.17 -15.78
C GLY A 127 -22.23 2.56 -16.49
N THR A 128 -22.45 1.83 -17.59
CA THR A 128 -21.42 1.13 -18.36
C THR A 128 -20.26 2.00 -18.83
N ASP A 129 -20.48 3.30 -19.07
CA ASP A 129 -19.45 4.19 -19.59
C ASP A 129 -18.37 4.47 -18.54
N LEU A 130 -18.76 4.87 -17.33
CA LEU A 130 -17.81 5.10 -16.23
C LEU A 130 -17.15 3.80 -15.79
N PHE A 131 -17.92 2.71 -15.71
CA PHE A 131 -17.39 1.39 -15.40
C PHE A 131 -16.35 0.94 -16.45
N GLY A 132 -16.66 1.07 -17.73
CA GLY A 132 -15.76 0.68 -18.83
C GLY A 132 -14.47 1.48 -18.85
N VAL A 133 -14.55 2.80 -18.61
CA VAL A 133 -13.37 3.67 -18.49
C VAL A 133 -12.53 3.27 -17.28
N ALA A 134 -13.14 3.07 -16.11
CA ALA A 134 -12.42 2.68 -14.90
C ALA A 134 -11.78 1.30 -15.03
N PHE A 135 -12.50 0.33 -15.60
CA PHE A 135 -11.96 -1.00 -15.90
C PHE A 135 -10.78 -0.92 -16.88
N GLY A 136 -10.92 -0.15 -17.97
CA GLY A 136 -9.84 0.08 -18.93
C GLY A 136 -8.60 0.69 -18.27
N ALA A 137 -8.79 1.67 -17.39
CA ALA A 137 -7.72 2.28 -16.62
C ALA A 137 -7.04 1.25 -15.69
N THR A 138 -7.79 0.37 -15.02
CA THR A 138 -7.22 -0.73 -14.23
C THR A 138 -6.30 -1.61 -15.07
N ILE A 139 -6.73 -2.05 -16.26
CA ILE A 139 -5.92 -2.92 -17.11
C ILE A 139 -4.63 -2.22 -17.57
N VAL A 140 -4.74 -0.98 -18.05
CA VAL A 140 -3.58 -0.21 -18.50
C VAL A 140 -2.59 -0.01 -17.34
N MET A 141 -3.08 0.39 -16.17
CA MET A 141 -2.24 0.62 -15.00
C MET A 141 -1.61 -0.67 -14.48
N GLY A 142 -2.32 -1.79 -14.46
CA GLY A 142 -1.77 -3.09 -14.09
C GLY A 142 -0.65 -3.55 -15.04
N ILE A 143 -0.79 -3.32 -16.35
CA ILE A 143 0.28 -3.59 -17.33
C ILE A 143 1.49 -2.69 -17.06
N VAL A 144 1.27 -1.39 -16.88
CA VAL A 144 2.34 -0.41 -16.58
C VAL A 144 3.06 -0.78 -15.28
N ALA A 145 2.32 -1.10 -14.22
CA ALA A 145 2.83 -1.54 -12.94
C ALA A 145 3.72 -2.77 -13.11
N ARG A 146 3.27 -3.78 -13.88
CA ARG A 146 3.99 -5.03 -14.09
C ARG A 146 5.23 -4.86 -14.96
N ALA A 147 5.15 -4.03 -15.99
CA ALA A 147 6.30 -3.69 -16.82
C ALA A 147 7.37 -2.92 -16.03
N ALA A 148 6.96 -1.94 -15.23
CA ALA A 148 7.85 -1.15 -14.38
C ALA A 148 8.46 -2.01 -13.25
N TYR A 149 7.65 -2.81 -12.56
CA TYR A 149 8.12 -3.71 -11.51
C TYR A 149 9.14 -4.74 -12.01
N ARG A 150 9.00 -5.24 -13.24
CA ARG A 150 9.98 -6.17 -13.83
C ARG A 150 11.37 -5.57 -13.95
N ARG A 151 11.47 -4.24 -14.13
CA ARG A 151 12.72 -3.48 -14.28
C ARG A 151 13.20 -2.86 -12.97
N SER A 152 12.38 -2.88 -11.93
CA SER A 152 12.62 -2.15 -10.69
C SER A 152 13.67 -2.82 -9.80
N VAL A 153 14.32 -2.00 -8.96
CA VAL A 153 15.24 -2.45 -7.91
C VAL A 153 14.46 -3.24 -6.84
N LEU A 154 13.20 -2.90 -6.59
CA LEU A 154 12.32 -3.57 -5.63
C LEU A 154 12.13 -5.08 -5.91
N ARG A 155 12.19 -5.48 -7.19
CA ARG A 155 12.16 -6.89 -7.59
C ARG A 155 13.48 -7.61 -7.30
N ARG A 156 14.61 -6.92 -7.45
CA ARG A 156 15.96 -7.49 -7.36
C ARG A 156 16.47 -7.59 -5.92
N VAL A 157 16.28 -6.55 -5.14
CA VAL A 157 16.79 -6.44 -3.76
C VAL A 157 15.81 -7.04 -2.74
N GLY A 158 14.54 -7.22 -3.13
CA GLY A 158 13.51 -7.66 -2.20
C GLY A 158 13.15 -6.56 -1.19
N ALA A 159 12.28 -6.89 -0.23
CA ALA A 159 11.92 -5.91 0.78
C ALA A 159 13.03 -5.79 1.84
N MET A 160 13.36 -4.57 2.26
CA MET A 160 14.34 -4.36 3.33
C MET A 160 13.74 -4.92 4.63
N ARG A 161 14.36 -5.96 5.21
CA ARG A 161 13.94 -6.60 6.48
C ARG A 161 14.09 -5.66 7.67
#